data_AF-A0A9W6RGC5-F1
#
_entry.id   AF-A0A9W6RGC5-F1
#
_cell.length_a   1.000
_cell.length_b   1.000
_cell.length_c   1.000
_cell.angle_alpha   90.00
_cell.angle_beta   90.00
_cell.angle_gamma   90.00
#
_symmetry.space_group_name_H-M   'P 1'
#
loop_
_entity.id
_entity.type
_entity.pdbx_description
1 polymer ?
#
loop_
_entity_poly.entity_id
_entity_poly.type
_entity_poly.pdbx_seq_one_letter_code
_entity_poly.pdbx_strand_id
1 'polypeptide(L)'
;MAPFAIDYLRGDELDIWDSWCITGGTAHGGGFNVLPGHERDPRLIHELPNRWLTGHEPVSNDFGWCAGGPRELLDFSSSREEARDLADAAWQMWRKLAAELPPSRPWQVYHDRKVAEFRTYSLDQAAADYRAQPLVKAFDGYLETLPTERYRYQFLRFADPVVEVGRVSREEFIERRALRQRDVLTLEGWWYEDGGPGIHGACHSPARCPHEPELTAGQDHIDGYLAGLSGDTLLVNVRCHV
;
A
#
# COMPACT_ATOMS: atom_id res chain seq x y z
N MET A 1 -9.66 24.52 1.22
CA MET A 1 -9.00 23.64 0.21
C MET A 1 -8.52 22.40 0.93
N ALA A 2 -8.38 21.27 0.23
CA ALA A 2 -7.74 20.10 0.83
C ALA A 2 -6.27 20.45 1.16
N PRO A 3 -5.73 20.01 2.30
CA PRO A 3 -4.47 20.53 2.85
C PRO A 3 -3.24 20.32 1.94
N PHE A 4 -3.31 19.37 1.01
CA PHE A 4 -2.22 19.06 0.07
C PHE A 4 -2.66 19.09 -1.40
N ALA A 5 -3.74 19.81 -1.72
CA ALA A 5 -4.16 19.97 -3.12
C ALA A 5 -3.10 20.71 -3.93
N ILE A 6 -2.80 20.21 -5.13
CA ILE A 6 -1.97 20.90 -6.12
C ILE A 6 -2.72 22.16 -6.55
N ASP A 7 -2.22 23.32 -6.12
CA ASP A 7 -2.71 24.63 -6.53
C ASP A 7 -1.62 25.53 -7.10
N TYR A 8 -0.36 25.09 -7.08
CA TYR A 8 0.83 25.82 -7.51
C TYR A 8 1.05 27.14 -6.75
N LEU A 9 0.40 27.30 -5.59
CA LEU A 9 0.56 28.47 -4.72
C LEU A 9 1.57 28.21 -3.59
N ARG A 10 1.92 26.94 -3.36
CA ARG A 10 2.87 26.48 -2.33
C ARG A 10 4.03 25.72 -2.98
N GLY A 11 5.02 25.32 -2.19
CA GLY A 11 6.15 24.53 -2.70
C GLY A 11 5.73 23.12 -3.09
N ASP A 12 6.47 22.49 -4.02
CA ASP A 12 6.22 21.13 -4.54
C ASP A 12 6.00 20.07 -3.44
N GLU A 13 6.61 20.26 -2.26
CA GLU A 13 6.46 19.40 -1.07
C GLU A 13 5.05 19.43 -0.44
N LEU A 14 4.20 20.39 -0.82
CA LEU A 14 2.82 20.57 -0.32
C LEU A 14 1.77 20.40 -1.43
N ASP A 15 2.20 20.36 -2.68
CA ASP A 15 1.39 20.13 -3.86
C ASP A 15 1.44 18.63 -4.20
N ILE A 16 0.82 17.83 -3.34
CA ILE A 16 0.92 16.37 -3.39
C ILE A 16 -0.27 15.76 -4.16
N TRP A 17 -1.46 16.35 -4.08
CA TRP A 17 -2.69 15.72 -4.58
C TRP A 17 -3.35 16.54 -5.69
N ASP A 18 -3.39 16.04 -6.92
CA ASP A 18 -4.24 16.64 -7.96
C ASP A 18 -5.71 16.23 -7.84
N SER A 19 -5.97 15.10 -7.16
CA SER A 19 -7.29 14.54 -6.93
C SER A 19 -7.28 13.54 -5.78
N TRP A 20 -8.45 13.34 -5.17
CA TRP A 20 -8.65 12.36 -4.10
C TRP A 20 -10.07 11.79 -4.10
N CYS A 21 -10.21 10.55 -3.61
CA CYS A 21 -11.51 9.94 -3.33
C CYS A 21 -11.45 9.02 -2.11
N ILE A 22 -12.59 8.85 -1.43
CA ILE A 22 -12.75 7.84 -0.38
C ILE A 22 -12.83 6.46 -1.05
N THR A 23 -11.96 5.53 -0.67
CA THR A 23 -11.92 4.17 -1.22
C THR A 23 -11.62 3.17 -0.11
N GLY A 24 -11.90 1.89 -0.35
CA GLY A 24 -11.52 0.84 0.59
C GLY A 24 -12.59 -0.21 0.83
N GLY A 25 -13.46 -0.50 -0.13
CA GLY A 25 -14.22 -1.75 0.00
C GLY A 25 -14.64 -2.42 -1.29
N THR A 26 -14.09 -1.99 -2.43
CA THR A 26 -14.16 -2.72 -3.69
C THR A 26 -12.81 -2.77 -4.42
N ALA A 27 -12.82 -3.12 -5.72
CA ALA A 27 -11.77 -3.59 -6.64
C ALA A 27 -10.38 -2.89 -6.64
N HIS A 28 -10.17 -1.84 -5.85
CA HIS A 28 -8.88 -1.19 -5.66
C HIS A 28 -8.15 -1.62 -4.38
N GLY A 29 -8.81 -2.42 -3.53
CA GLY A 29 -8.27 -2.93 -2.28
C GLY A 29 -7.97 -1.82 -1.28
N GLY A 30 -7.34 -2.16 -0.16
CA GLY A 30 -6.81 -1.13 0.75
C GLY A 30 -7.75 -0.65 1.86
N GLY A 31 -8.94 -1.23 1.98
CA GLY A 31 -9.90 -0.95 3.06
C GLY A 31 -9.46 -1.27 4.47
N PHE A 32 -10.35 -0.99 5.42
CA PHE A 32 -10.28 -1.49 6.79
C PHE A 32 -11.16 -2.72 6.95
N ASN A 33 -10.64 -3.71 7.69
CA ASN A 33 -11.46 -4.77 8.24
C ASN A 33 -12.40 -4.19 9.30
N VAL A 34 -13.66 -4.61 9.27
CA VAL A 34 -14.65 -4.30 10.31
C VAL A 34 -14.51 -5.33 11.43
N LEU A 35 -14.63 -4.89 12.68
CA LEU A 35 -14.66 -5.82 13.81
C LEU A 35 -15.86 -6.79 13.69
N PRO A 36 -15.66 -8.08 14.01
CA PRO A 36 -16.72 -9.07 13.93
C PRO A 36 -17.98 -8.65 14.71
N GLY A 37 -19.14 -8.75 14.06
CA GLY A 37 -20.44 -8.35 14.62
C GLY A 37 -20.84 -6.90 14.36
N HIS A 38 -19.95 -6.08 13.79
CA HIS A 38 -20.22 -4.68 13.45
C HIS A 38 -20.38 -4.43 11.95
N GLU A 39 -20.45 -5.45 11.12
CA GLU A 39 -20.43 -5.36 9.65
C GLU A 39 -21.63 -4.61 9.05
N ARG A 40 -22.66 -4.36 9.85
CA ARG A 40 -23.87 -3.61 9.47
C ARG A 40 -24.05 -2.32 10.26
N ASP A 41 -23.04 -1.87 11.01
CA ASP A 41 -23.13 -0.62 11.76
C ASP A 41 -23.27 0.55 10.76
N PRO A 42 -24.32 1.39 10.89
CA PRO A 42 -24.59 2.48 9.95
C PRO A 42 -23.54 3.60 9.99
N ARG A 43 -22.63 3.59 10.98
CA ARG A 43 -21.51 4.54 11.06
C ARG A 43 -20.33 4.15 10.17
N LEU A 44 -20.35 2.96 9.56
CA LEU A 44 -19.34 2.56 8.59
C LEU A 44 -19.42 3.41 7.33
N ILE A 45 -18.26 3.82 6.83
CA ILE A 45 -18.11 4.54 5.58
C ILE A 45 -17.86 3.51 4.48
N HIS A 46 -18.68 3.56 3.45
CA HIS A 46 -18.51 2.74 2.26
C HIS A 46 -17.87 3.55 1.13
N GLU A 47 -17.26 2.83 0.17
CA GLU A 47 -16.61 3.45 -0.96
C GLU A 47 -17.60 4.33 -1.73
N LEU A 48 -17.19 5.59 -1.97
CA LEU A 48 -17.94 6.48 -2.84
C LEU A 48 -17.52 6.18 -4.28
N PRO A 49 -18.47 6.08 -5.23
CA PRO A 49 -18.12 5.91 -6.63
C PRO A 49 -17.22 7.06 -7.06
N ASN A 50 -16.09 6.71 -7.69
CA ASN A 50 -15.12 7.68 -8.18
C ASN A 50 -15.82 8.75 -9.05
N ARG A 51 -15.51 10.03 -8.86
CA ARG A 51 -15.93 11.15 -9.71
C ARG A 51 -15.71 10.90 -11.21
N TRP A 52 -14.68 10.13 -11.56
CA TRP A 52 -14.33 9.77 -12.94
C TRP A 52 -15.13 8.57 -13.49
N LEU A 53 -15.86 7.86 -12.62
CA LEU A 53 -16.78 6.79 -12.94
C LEU A 53 -18.22 7.32 -12.81
N THR A 54 -18.56 8.34 -13.59
CA THR A 54 -19.94 8.85 -13.67
C THR A 54 -20.90 7.73 -14.12
N GLY A 55 -21.90 7.43 -13.30
CA GLY A 55 -22.98 6.47 -13.64
C GLY A 55 -22.94 5.14 -12.90
N HIS A 56 -22.01 4.92 -11.98
CA HIS A 56 -22.01 3.74 -11.12
C HIS A 56 -22.67 4.06 -9.77
N GLU A 57 -23.65 3.24 -9.36
CA GLU A 57 -24.20 3.29 -8.01
C GLU A 57 -23.09 3.03 -6.98
N PRO A 58 -23.19 3.57 -5.75
CA PRO A 58 -22.30 3.19 -4.67
C PRO A 58 -22.26 1.68 -4.56
N VAL A 59 -21.09 1.10 -4.84
CA VAL A 59 -20.94 -0.35 -4.73
C VAL A 59 -20.85 -0.65 -3.24
N SER A 60 -21.77 -1.47 -2.74
CA SER A 60 -21.66 -1.95 -1.36
C SER A 60 -20.31 -2.66 -1.23
N ASN A 61 -19.54 -2.27 -0.22
CA ASN A 61 -18.31 -2.98 0.08
C ASN A 61 -18.60 -4.47 0.35
N ASP A 62 -17.61 -5.33 0.13
CA ASP A 62 -17.70 -6.72 0.55
C ASP A 62 -18.01 -6.82 2.05
N PHE A 63 -18.78 -7.83 2.45
CA PHE A 63 -19.19 -8.00 3.85
C PHE A 63 -17.96 -8.11 4.77
N GLY A 64 -17.90 -7.26 5.79
CA GLY A 64 -16.74 -7.13 6.69
C GLY A 64 -15.71 -6.07 6.29
N TRP A 65 -15.98 -5.26 5.25
CA TRP A 65 -15.05 -4.27 4.70
C TRP A 65 -15.64 -2.86 4.69
N CYS A 66 -14.82 -1.87 5.08
CA CYS A 66 -15.22 -0.46 5.04
C CYS A 66 -14.10 0.43 4.51
N ALA A 67 -14.50 1.53 3.85
CA ALA A 67 -13.59 2.61 3.50
C ALA A 67 -13.24 3.46 4.74
N GLY A 68 -13.94 3.26 5.85
CA GLY A 68 -13.70 3.98 7.08
C GLY A 68 -14.82 3.78 8.09
N GLY A 69 -14.70 4.46 9.22
CA GLY A 69 -15.66 4.39 10.32
C GLY A 69 -15.01 4.83 11.63
N PRO A 70 -15.79 4.92 12.71
CA PRO A 70 -15.25 5.05 14.06
C PRO A 70 -14.19 3.99 14.30
N ARG A 71 -13.03 4.39 14.83
CA ARG A 71 -11.90 3.49 15.08
C ARG A 71 -12.33 2.24 15.83
N GLU A 72 -13.23 2.36 16.80
CA GLU A 72 -13.71 1.25 17.63
C GLU A 72 -14.45 0.16 16.86
N LEU A 73 -14.77 0.39 15.58
CA LEU A 73 -15.41 -0.57 14.70
C LEU A 73 -14.42 -1.25 13.74
N LEU A 74 -13.15 -0.85 13.76
CA LEU A 74 -12.13 -1.27 12.79
C LEU A 74 -11.13 -2.25 13.42
N ASP A 75 -10.82 -3.33 12.69
CA ASP A 75 -9.89 -4.37 13.11
C ASP A 75 -8.51 -4.20 12.44
N PHE A 76 -7.58 -3.61 13.21
CA PHE A 76 -6.19 -3.45 12.78
C PHE A 76 -5.37 -4.73 12.97
N SER A 77 -5.72 -5.57 13.93
CA SER A 77 -5.01 -6.81 14.27
C SER A 77 -5.16 -7.88 13.20
N SER A 78 -6.41 -8.19 12.82
CA SER A 78 -6.69 -9.26 11.84
C SER A 78 -6.07 -8.97 10.47
N SER A 79 -6.02 -7.69 10.09
CA SER A 79 -5.37 -7.24 8.86
C SER A 79 -3.86 -7.50 8.86
N ARG A 80 -3.21 -7.35 10.02
CA ARG A 80 -1.76 -7.55 10.16
C ARG A 80 -1.41 -9.03 10.21
N GLU A 81 -2.17 -9.84 10.96
CA GLU A 81 -1.95 -11.27 11.07
C GLU A 81 -2.14 -11.99 9.73
N GLU A 82 -3.24 -11.73 9.02
CA GLU A 82 -3.48 -12.29 7.69
C GLU A 82 -2.39 -11.87 6.68
N ALA A 83 -1.92 -10.61 6.74
CA ALA A 83 -0.80 -10.17 5.91
C ALA A 83 0.51 -10.91 6.23
N ARG A 84 0.79 -11.21 7.51
CA ARG A 84 1.95 -12.02 7.91
C ARG A 84 1.85 -13.42 7.36
N ASP A 85 0.69 -14.04 7.46
CA ASP A 85 0.46 -15.42 6.99
C ASP A 85 0.60 -15.52 5.47
N LEU A 86 0.05 -14.56 4.72
CA LEU A 86 0.21 -14.50 3.27
C LEU A 86 1.66 -14.23 2.85
N ALA A 87 2.37 -13.34 3.55
CA ALA A 87 3.78 -13.09 3.30
C ALA A 87 4.64 -14.32 3.61
N ASP A 88 4.36 -15.01 4.71
CA ASP A 88 5.05 -16.26 5.06
C ASP A 88 4.83 -17.33 3.99
N ALA A 89 3.58 -17.53 3.56
CA ALA A 89 3.23 -18.47 2.50
C ALA A 89 3.98 -18.16 1.19
N ALA A 90 4.02 -16.89 0.80
CA ALA A 90 4.80 -16.44 -0.36
C ALA A 90 6.30 -16.72 -0.20
N TRP A 91 6.90 -16.40 0.94
CA TRP A 91 8.32 -16.66 1.19
C TRP A 91 8.64 -18.16 1.15
N GLN A 92 7.85 -18.99 1.81
CA GLN A 92 8.02 -20.44 1.82
C GLN A 92 7.89 -21.02 0.41
N MET A 93 6.92 -20.56 -0.38
CA MET A 93 6.75 -21.02 -1.76
C MET A 93 7.95 -20.62 -2.62
N TRP A 94 8.46 -19.40 -2.49
CA TRP A 94 9.69 -18.99 -3.18
C TRP A 94 10.84 -19.95 -2.87
N ARG A 95 11.07 -20.28 -1.58
CA ARG A 95 12.13 -21.21 -1.17
C ARG A 95 11.96 -22.60 -1.75
N LYS A 96 10.72 -23.10 -1.79
CA LYS A 96 10.39 -24.40 -2.39
C LYS A 96 10.70 -24.40 -3.89
N LEU A 97 10.17 -23.43 -4.63
CA LEU A 97 10.38 -23.33 -6.08
C LEU A 97 11.86 -23.13 -6.42
N ALA A 98 12.59 -22.33 -5.64
CA ALA A 98 14.02 -22.09 -5.84
C ALA A 98 14.89 -23.33 -5.60
N ALA A 99 14.41 -24.32 -4.84
CA ALA A 99 15.08 -25.60 -4.66
C ALA A 99 14.84 -26.57 -5.83
N GLU A 100 13.73 -26.42 -6.56
CA GLU A 100 13.29 -27.33 -7.62
C GLU A 100 13.61 -26.82 -9.03
N LEU A 101 13.68 -25.50 -9.22
CA LEU A 101 13.82 -24.86 -10.52
C LEU A 101 15.21 -24.24 -10.72
N PRO A 102 15.66 -24.06 -11.98
CA PRO A 102 16.92 -23.37 -12.26
C PRO A 102 16.96 -21.97 -11.65
N PRO A 103 18.14 -21.51 -11.15
CA PRO A 103 18.27 -20.20 -10.54
C PRO A 103 17.98 -19.08 -11.54
N SER A 104 17.25 -18.07 -11.11
CA SER A 104 16.95 -16.87 -11.89
C SER A 104 17.96 -15.76 -11.67
N ARG A 105 18.18 -14.96 -12.71
CA ARG A 105 18.94 -13.71 -12.68
C ARG A 105 18.03 -12.55 -12.25
N PRO A 106 18.54 -11.57 -11.49
CA PRO A 106 17.79 -10.40 -11.08
C PRO A 106 17.43 -9.50 -12.26
N TRP A 107 16.39 -8.67 -12.08
CA TRP A 107 15.87 -7.71 -13.08
C TRP A 107 16.97 -6.81 -13.64
N GLN A 108 17.91 -6.40 -12.78
CA GLN A 108 19.01 -5.52 -13.15
C GLN A 108 19.81 -6.02 -14.36
N VAL A 109 19.99 -7.34 -14.52
CA VAL A 109 20.72 -7.91 -15.66
C VAL A 109 20.02 -7.61 -17.00
N TYR A 110 18.69 -7.65 -17.01
CA TYR A 110 17.87 -7.39 -18.20
C TYR A 110 17.78 -5.89 -18.46
N HIS A 111 17.65 -5.09 -17.40
CA HIS A 111 17.69 -3.64 -17.50
C HIS A 111 19.03 -3.13 -18.07
N ASP A 112 20.15 -3.63 -17.56
CA ASP A 112 21.49 -3.25 -18.02
C ASP A 112 21.70 -3.61 -19.49
N ARG A 113 21.22 -4.79 -19.90
CA ARG A 113 21.22 -5.19 -21.30
C ARG A 113 20.39 -4.24 -22.16
N LYS A 114 19.20 -3.84 -21.69
CA LYS A 114 18.34 -2.86 -22.39
C LYS A 114 19.03 -1.51 -22.53
N VAL A 115 19.82 -1.08 -21.54
CA VAL A 115 20.58 0.16 -21.63
C VAL A 115 21.72 0.03 -22.66
N ALA A 116 22.46 -1.07 -22.64
CA ALA A 116 23.57 -1.30 -23.57
C ALA A 116 23.11 -1.52 -25.03
N GLU A 117 22.01 -2.23 -25.23
CA GLU A 117 21.47 -2.64 -26.53
C GLU A 117 20.19 -1.84 -26.89
N PHE A 118 20.06 -0.57 -26.45
CA PHE A 118 18.79 0.18 -26.49
C PHE A 118 18.12 0.31 -27.87
N ARG A 119 18.85 0.09 -28.97
CA ARG A 119 18.33 0.11 -30.35
C ARG A 119 17.67 -1.21 -30.77
N THR A 120 18.02 -2.32 -30.13
CA THR A 120 17.65 -3.68 -30.54
C THR A 120 17.02 -4.51 -29.42
N TYR A 121 17.08 -4.03 -28.17
CA TYR A 121 16.52 -4.68 -27.01
C TYR A 121 15.64 -3.69 -26.23
N SER A 122 14.32 -3.83 -26.36
CA SER A 122 13.34 -2.92 -25.77
C SER A 122 13.08 -3.23 -24.29
N LEU A 123 12.44 -2.29 -23.59
CA LEU A 123 12.00 -2.51 -22.21
C LEU A 123 10.98 -3.67 -22.11
N ASP A 124 10.07 -3.78 -23.07
CA ASP A 124 9.07 -4.85 -23.11
C ASP A 124 9.73 -6.21 -23.31
N GLN A 125 10.77 -6.29 -24.16
CA GLN A 125 11.55 -7.51 -24.34
C GLN A 125 12.30 -7.88 -23.06
N ALA A 126 12.92 -6.90 -22.38
CA ALA A 126 13.56 -7.13 -21.09
C ALA A 126 12.57 -7.68 -20.05
N ALA A 127 11.38 -7.07 -19.94
CA ALA A 127 10.31 -7.51 -19.04
C ALA A 127 9.84 -8.93 -19.37
N ALA A 128 9.61 -9.23 -20.65
CA ALA A 128 9.19 -10.55 -21.11
C ALA A 128 10.25 -11.62 -20.83
N ASP A 129 11.52 -11.35 -21.16
CA ASP A 129 12.61 -12.29 -20.92
C ASP A 129 12.84 -12.55 -19.42
N TYR A 130 12.74 -11.50 -18.59
CA TYR A 130 12.84 -11.64 -17.15
C TYR A 130 11.71 -12.49 -16.57
N ARG A 131 10.47 -12.22 -16.97
CA ARG A 131 9.27 -12.95 -16.52
C ARG A 131 9.16 -14.35 -17.14
N ALA A 132 9.88 -14.64 -18.22
CA ALA A 132 9.96 -15.97 -18.81
C ALA A 132 10.84 -16.94 -18.00
N GLN A 133 11.63 -16.45 -17.04
CA GLN A 133 12.47 -17.31 -16.21
C GLN A 133 11.62 -18.31 -15.40
N PRO A 134 11.96 -19.62 -15.35
CA PRO A 134 11.10 -20.63 -14.75
C PRO A 134 10.68 -20.34 -13.30
N LEU A 135 11.62 -19.96 -12.44
CA LEU A 135 11.35 -19.66 -11.04
C LEU A 135 10.44 -18.43 -10.89
N VAL A 136 10.74 -17.33 -11.60
CA VAL A 136 9.93 -16.10 -11.57
C VAL A 136 8.51 -16.38 -12.05
N LYS A 137 8.37 -17.05 -13.20
CA LYS A 137 7.07 -17.40 -13.78
C LYS A 137 6.22 -18.28 -12.85
N ALA A 138 6.83 -19.31 -12.28
CA ALA A 138 6.13 -20.22 -11.37
C ALA A 138 5.70 -19.51 -10.08
N PHE A 139 6.54 -18.61 -9.57
CA PHE A 139 6.23 -17.84 -8.38
C PHE A 139 5.11 -16.83 -8.64
N ASP A 140 5.16 -16.07 -9.73
CA ASP A 140 4.08 -15.15 -10.12
C ASP A 140 2.74 -15.89 -10.24
N GLY A 141 2.72 -17.05 -10.89
CA GLY A 141 1.51 -17.89 -10.99
C GLY A 141 0.99 -18.40 -9.65
N TYR A 142 1.86 -18.62 -8.65
CA TYR A 142 1.42 -18.94 -7.29
C TYR A 142 0.79 -17.73 -6.60
N LEU A 143 1.40 -16.55 -6.72
CA LEU A 143 0.88 -15.34 -6.10
C LEU A 143 -0.53 -14.99 -6.58
N GLU A 144 -0.85 -15.27 -7.84
CA GLU A 144 -2.19 -15.13 -8.42
C GLU A 144 -3.25 -16.04 -7.75
N THR A 145 -2.82 -17.07 -7.01
CA THR A 145 -3.72 -17.97 -6.27
C THR A 145 -3.97 -17.53 -4.83
N LEU A 146 -3.21 -16.57 -4.32
CA LEU A 146 -3.35 -16.08 -2.96
C LEU A 146 -4.51 -15.07 -2.86
N PRO A 147 -5.35 -15.15 -1.81
CA PRO A 147 -6.49 -14.26 -1.61
C PRO A 147 -6.02 -12.87 -1.17
N THR A 148 -5.50 -12.09 -2.12
CA THR A 148 -4.87 -10.79 -1.90
C THR A 148 -5.74 -9.61 -2.31
N GLU A 149 -6.98 -9.87 -2.78
CA GLU A 149 -7.93 -8.87 -3.30
C GLU A 149 -8.24 -7.77 -2.26
N ARG A 150 -8.13 -8.17 -1.01
CA ARG A 150 -8.31 -7.40 0.22
C ARG A 150 -7.21 -6.37 0.47
N TYR A 151 -6.04 -6.60 -0.12
CA TYR A 151 -4.87 -5.75 0.02
C TYR A 151 -4.76 -4.81 -1.18
N ARG A 152 -4.05 -3.69 -1.01
CA ARG A 152 -3.71 -2.85 -2.18
C ARG A 152 -2.96 -3.72 -3.19
N TYR A 153 -3.15 -3.43 -4.47
CA TYR A 153 -2.58 -4.17 -5.61
C TYR A 153 -1.04 -4.38 -5.58
N GLN A 154 -0.34 -3.72 -4.66
CA GLN A 154 1.11 -3.78 -4.50
C GLN A 154 1.58 -4.79 -3.42
N PHE A 155 0.69 -5.30 -2.55
CA PHE A 155 1.07 -6.05 -1.34
C PHE A 155 2.06 -7.19 -1.61
N LEU A 156 1.75 -8.07 -2.56
CA LEU A 156 2.64 -9.13 -3.04
C LEU A 156 2.98 -8.97 -4.53
N ARG A 157 3.10 -7.72 -4.99
CA ARG A 157 3.53 -7.42 -6.36
C ARG A 157 4.99 -7.00 -6.33
N PHE A 158 5.85 -7.84 -6.89
CA PHE A 158 7.30 -7.63 -6.88
C PHE A 158 7.77 -7.09 -8.22
N ALA A 159 8.65 -6.09 -8.20
CA ALA A 159 9.40 -5.68 -9.39
C ALA A 159 10.47 -6.74 -9.70
N ASP A 160 11.18 -7.19 -8.67
CA ASP A 160 12.24 -8.20 -8.75
C ASP A 160 12.15 -9.18 -7.56
N PRO A 161 11.34 -10.26 -7.64
CA PRO A 161 11.25 -11.24 -6.56
C PRO A 161 12.58 -11.98 -6.29
N VAL A 162 13.52 -12.02 -7.25
CA VAL A 162 14.85 -12.62 -7.02
C VAL A 162 15.61 -11.85 -5.96
N VAL A 163 15.48 -10.52 -5.94
CA VAL A 163 16.10 -9.67 -4.93
C VAL A 163 15.19 -9.50 -3.71
N GLU A 164 13.92 -9.13 -3.94
CA GLU A 164 12.99 -8.72 -2.88
C GLU A 164 12.56 -9.87 -1.96
N VAL A 165 12.55 -11.10 -2.46
CA VAL A 165 12.23 -12.31 -1.68
C VAL A 165 13.50 -13.15 -1.49
N GLY A 166 14.25 -13.37 -2.56
CA GLY A 166 15.35 -14.34 -2.58
C GLY A 166 16.59 -13.98 -1.76
N ARG A 167 16.79 -12.69 -1.41
CA ARG A 167 17.99 -12.21 -0.70
C ARG A 167 17.77 -11.82 0.76
N VAL A 168 16.53 -11.90 1.24
CA VAL A 168 16.16 -11.47 2.59
C VAL A 168 15.80 -12.66 3.47
N SER A 169 15.95 -12.47 4.79
CA SER A 169 15.47 -13.47 5.76
C SER A 169 13.95 -13.58 5.73
N ARG A 170 13.42 -14.70 6.23
CA ARG A 170 11.97 -14.91 6.36
C ARG A 170 11.35 -13.83 7.24
N GLU A 171 11.98 -13.54 8.37
CA GLU A 171 11.52 -12.57 9.35
C GLU A 171 11.49 -11.16 8.75
N GLU A 172 12.57 -10.75 8.10
CA GLU A 172 12.65 -9.45 7.41
C GLU A 172 11.60 -9.32 6.29
N PHE A 173 11.38 -10.39 5.53
CA PHE A 173 10.36 -10.40 4.48
C PHE A 173 8.95 -10.25 5.06
N ILE A 174 8.63 -11.02 6.09
CA ILE A 174 7.32 -10.97 6.75
C ILE A 174 7.09 -9.58 7.33
N GLU A 175 8.03 -9.01 8.08
CA GLU A 175 7.84 -7.67 8.66
C GLU A 175 7.63 -6.59 7.59
N ARG A 176 8.40 -6.63 6.49
CA ARG A 176 8.24 -5.68 5.37
C ARG A 176 6.88 -5.74 4.70
N ARG A 177 6.21 -6.89 4.72
CA ARG A 177 4.92 -7.08 4.05
C ARG A 177 3.75 -6.95 5.02
N ALA A 178 3.94 -7.38 6.27
CA ALA A 178 2.94 -7.32 7.33
C ALA A 178 2.59 -5.89 7.76
N LEU A 179 3.56 -4.99 7.71
CA LEU A 179 3.34 -3.56 7.91
C LEU A 179 2.82 -2.99 6.58
N ARG A 180 1.53 -2.69 6.50
CA ARG A 180 1.07 -1.77 5.47
C ARG A 180 1.82 -0.46 5.70
N GLN A 181 2.61 -0.02 4.72
CA GLN A 181 2.92 1.39 4.65
C GLN A 181 1.59 2.13 4.57
N ARG A 182 1.25 2.86 5.63
CA ARG A 182 0.06 3.69 5.70
C ARG A 182 0.55 5.12 5.69
N ASP A 183 0.12 5.85 4.69
CA ASP A 183 0.21 7.29 4.74
C ASP A 183 -0.91 7.81 5.63
N VAL A 184 -0.59 8.70 6.56
CA VAL A 184 -1.54 9.22 7.52
C VAL A 184 -1.52 10.74 7.48
N LEU A 185 -2.71 11.30 7.32
CA LEU A 185 -3.00 12.69 7.69
C LEU A 185 -3.55 12.71 9.11
N THR A 186 -2.81 13.30 10.05
CA THR A 186 -3.25 13.41 11.45
C THR A 186 -4.29 14.51 11.65
N LEU A 187 -4.92 14.54 12.83
CA LEU A 187 -5.92 15.55 13.18
C LEU A 187 -5.33 16.96 13.22
N GLU A 188 -4.04 17.08 13.60
CA GLU A 188 -3.30 18.33 13.61
C GLU A 188 -2.76 18.71 12.21
N GLY A 189 -3.13 17.98 11.16
CA GLY A 189 -2.82 18.33 9.78
C GLY A 189 -1.41 17.95 9.33
N TRP A 190 -0.80 16.95 9.95
CA TRP A 190 0.49 16.40 9.53
C TRP A 190 0.31 15.23 8.56
N TRP A 191 0.95 15.31 7.40
CA TRP A 191 1.05 14.22 6.44
C TRP A 191 2.34 13.43 6.66
N TYR A 192 2.21 12.13 6.90
CA TYR A 192 3.32 11.19 6.99
C TYR A 192 3.19 10.22 5.83
N GLU A 193 4.16 10.23 4.92
CA GLU A 193 4.23 9.31 3.78
C GLU A 193 5.28 8.24 4.04
N ASP A 194 4.92 6.96 3.88
CA ASP A 194 5.82 5.81 4.04
C ASP A 194 6.62 5.78 5.37
N GLY A 195 6.13 6.44 6.42
CA GLY A 195 6.82 6.56 7.71
C GLY A 195 7.98 7.55 7.68
N GLY A 196 8.06 8.41 6.66
CA GLY A 196 8.97 9.54 6.60
C GLY A 196 8.65 10.63 7.63
N PRO A 197 9.42 11.74 7.62
CA PRO A 197 9.14 12.89 8.47
C PRO A 197 7.81 13.54 8.09
N GLY A 198 7.09 14.03 9.10
CA GLY A 198 5.79 14.69 8.91
C GLY A 198 5.91 16.02 8.18
N ILE A 199 4.98 16.27 7.25
CA ILE A 199 4.80 17.54 6.55
C ILE A 199 3.53 18.22 7.08
N HIS A 200 3.66 19.44 7.63
CA HIS A 200 2.52 20.17 8.16
C HIS A 200 1.78 20.96 7.08
N GLY A 201 0.53 20.57 6.78
CA GLY A 201 -0.25 21.10 5.66
C GLY A 201 -0.63 22.58 5.76
N ALA A 202 -0.63 23.15 6.96
CA ALA A 202 -0.94 24.58 7.17
C ALA A 202 0.28 25.50 7.01
N CYS A 203 1.49 24.95 6.85
CA CYS A 203 2.70 25.73 6.66
C CYS A 203 3.02 25.96 5.17
N HIS A 204 3.92 26.91 4.88
CA HIS A 204 4.31 27.25 3.50
C HIS A 204 5.36 26.28 2.93
N SER A 205 6.14 25.62 3.79
CA SER A 205 7.14 24.61 3.44
C SER A 205 7.60 23.89 4.71
N PRO A 206 7.94 22.60 4.65
CA PRO A 206 8.68 21.89 5.70
C PRO A 206 9.83 22.69 6.31
N ALA A 207 10.71 23.26 5.47
CA ALA A 207 11.90 24.01 5.92
C ALA A 207 11.61 25.30 6.70
N ARG A 208 10.36 25.78 6.69
CA ARG A 208 9.91 26.99 7.40
C ARG A 208 8.78 26.70 8.38
N CYS A 209 8.53 25.41 8.66
CA CYS A 209 7.53 25.03 9.64
C CYS A 209 8.05 25.35 11.05
N PRO A 210 7.37 26.21 11.84
CA PRO A 210 7.76 26.48 13.22
C PRO A 210 7.24 25.41 14.19
N HIS A 211 6.43 24.47 13.71
CA HIS A 211 5.81 23.44 14.53
C HIS A 211 6.69 22.19 14.59
N GLU A 212 6.66 21.51 15.72
CA GLU A 212 7.29 20.20 15.88
C GLU A 212 6.37 19.11 15.33
N PRO A 213 6.90 18.13 14.58
CA PRO A 213 6.11 16.99 14.12
C PRO A 213 5.44 16.25 15.28
N GLU A 214 4.15 15.97 15.11
CA GLU A 214 3.35 15.24 16.10
C GLU A 214 3.90 13.82 16.38
N LEU A 215 4.43 13.18 15.34
CA LEU A 215 4.97 11.83 15.38
C LEU A 215 6.43 11.84 14.96
N THR A 216 7.20 10.96 15.60
CA THR A 216 8.55 10.63 15.10
C THR A 216 8.41 9.82 13.81
N ALA A 217 9.34 10.01 12.87
CA ALA A 217 9.39 9.22 11.65
C ALA A 217 9.53 7.72 11.98
N GLY A 218 8.77 6.88 11.27
CA GLY A 218 8.76 5.43 11.41
C GLY A 218 7.34 4.87 11.44
N GLN A 219 7.14 3.73 10.74
CA GLN A 219 5.82 3.10 10.67
C GLN A 219 5.30 2.62 12.03
N ASP A 220 6.17 2.22 12.95
CA ASP A 220 5.77 1.84 14.31
C ASP A 220 5.08 2.99 15.06
N HIS A 221 5.47 4.24 14.80
CA HIS A 221 4.84 5.41 15.39
C HIS A 221 3.47 5.71 14.76
N ILE A 222 3.32 5.46 13.47
CA ILE A 222 2.04 5.59 12.76
C ILE A 222 1.04 4.54 13.26
N ASP A 223 1.47 3.29 13.38
CA ASP A 223 0.65 2.21 13.93
C ASP A 223 0.27 2.50 15.39
N GLY A 224 1.22 2.97 16.19
CA GLY A 224 0.98 3.38 17.57
C GLY A 224 -0.02 4.55 17.68
N TYR A 225 0.10 5.55 16.80
CA TYR A 225 -0.85 6.67 16.72
C TYR A 225 -2.26 6.18 16.39
N LEU A 226 -2.43 5.41 15.30
CA LEU A 226 -3.74 4.88 14.89
C LEU A 226 -4.37 3.99 15.98
N ALA A 227 -3.55 3.17 16.65
CA ALA A 227 -3.99 2.33 17.75
C ALA A 227 -4.29 3.11 19.04
N GLY A 228 -3.77 4.33 19.19
CA GLY A 228 -4.00 5.22 20.34
C GLY A 228 -5.19 6.17 20.18
N LEU A 229 -5.74 6.31 18.98
CA LEU A 229 -6.91 7.16 18.73
C LEU A 229 -8.13 6.70 19.53
N SER A 230 -8.95 7.67 19.93
CA SER A 230 -10.22 7.41 20.63
C SER A 230 -11.14 6.54 19.77
N GLY A 231 -11.99 5.75 20.42
CA GLY A 231 -12.89 4.82 19.73
C GLY A 231 -13.84 5.50 18.74
N ASP A 232 -14.27 6.72 19.06
CA ASP A 232 -15.17 7.54 18.24
C ASP A 232 -14.44 8.35 17.14
N THR A 233 -13.10 8.32 17.10
CA THR A 233 -12.35 8.99 16.03
C THR A 233 -12.71 8.36 14.69
N LEU A 234 -13.18 9.18 13.75
CA LEU A 234 -13.54 8.75 12.41
C LEU A 234 -12.28 8.58 11.57
N LEU A 235 -12.00 7.35 11.16
CA LEU A 235 -10.93 7.04 10.22
C LEU A 235 -11.50 6.86 8.83
N VAL A 236 -10.83 7.44 7.83
CA VAL A 236 -11.25 7.38 6.43
C VAL A 236 -10.04 7.04 5.57
N ASN A 237 -10.16 5.99 4.78
CA ASN A 237 -9.16 5.63 3.79
C ASN A 237 -9.41 6.43 2.51
N VAL A 238 -8.37 7.12 2.06
CA VAL A 238 -8.40 8.01 0.91
C VAL A 238 -7.37 7.51 -0.10
N ARG A 239 -7.76 7.52 -1.37
CA ARG A 239 -6.82 7.37 -2.48
C ARG A 239 -6.56 8.77 -3.02
N CYS A 240 -5.31 9.19 -2.92
CA CYS A 240 -4.81 10.39 -3.55
C CYS A 240 -4.12 10.01 -4.87
N HIS A 241 -4.22 10.87 -5.86
CA HIS A 241 -3.41 10.80 -7.08
C HIS A 241 -2.34 11.89 -7.00
N VAL A 242 -1.12 11.50 -7.34
CA VAL A 242 0.11 12.29 -7.29
C VAL A 242 0.68 12.35 -8.70
#